data_AF-A0A530AH32-F1
#
_entry.id   AF-A0A530AH32-F1
#
_cell.length_a   1.000
_cell.length_b   1.000
_cell.length_c   1.000
_cell.angle_alpha   90.00
_cell.angle_beta   90.00
_cell.angle_gamma   90.00
#
_symmetry.space_group_name_H-M   'P 1'
#
loop_
_entity.id
_entity.type
_entity.pdbx_description
1 polymer ?
#
loop_
_entity_poly.entity_id
_entity_poly.type
_entity_poly.pdbx_seq_one_letter_code
_entity_poly.pdbx_strand_id
1 'polypeptide(L)'
;GLPAAVFVVVHIGQVSYLAEILDRAGTLEAQPARNGETFRTGCIYVAQPGFHLLLHDGHMMLRRGPRENLARPAIDPLFRSAALSYGASVIGVLL
;
A
#
# COMPACT_ATOMS: atom_id res chain seq x y z
N GLY A 1 -19.34 3.70 -3.58
CA GLY A 1 -18.03 3.22 -3.10
C GLY A 1 -17.20 2.77 -4.29
N LEU A 2 -15.88 2.71 -4.14
CA LEU A 2 -14.97 2.20 -5.17
C LEU A 2 -14.95 0.66 -5.11
N PRO A 3 -15.24 -0.09 -6.19
CA PRO A 3 -15.21 -1.56 -6.20
C PRO A 3 -13.77 -2.10 -6.31
N ALA A 4 -12.84 -1.49 -5.58
CA ALA A 4 -11.43 -1.86 -5.52
C ALA A 4 -10.85 -1.45 -4.16
N ALA A 5 -9.82 -2.17 -3.72
CA ALA A 5 -8.95 -1.70 -2.64
C ALA A 5 -7.82 -0.85 -3.25
N VAL A 6 -7.44 0.23 -2.58
CA VAL A 6 -6.36 1.12 -3.02
C VAL A 6 -5.17 0.94 -2.10
N PHE A 7 -3.97 0.74 -2.66
CA PHE A 7 -2.74 0.63 -1.91
C PHE A 7 -1.80 1.76 -2.32
N VAL A 8 -1.33 2.52 -1.33
CA VAL A 8 -0.55 3.73 -1.56
C VAL A 8 0.84 3.54 -0.96
N VAL A 9 1.85 3.72 -1.80
CA VAL A 9 3.24 3.86 -1.39
C VAL A 9 3.73 5.24 -1.85
N VAL A 10 4.30 5.98 -0.92
CA VAL A 10 5.02 7.24 -1.18
C VAL A 10 6.40 7.12 -0.54
N HIS A 11 7.43 7.67 -1.17
CA HIS A 11 8.75 7.79 -0.53
C HIS A 11 8.64 8.73 0.67
N ILE A 12 8.73 8.16 1.86
CA ILE A 12 8.56 8.84 3.15
C ILE A 12 9.75 8.56 4.06
N GLY A 13 10.00 9.50 4.98
CA GLY A 13 11.01 9.37 6.04
C GLY A 13 10.55 8.47 7.18
N GLN A 14 10.90 8.84 8.42
CA GLN A 14 10.59 8.02 9.60
C GLN A 14 9.12 8.10 10.06
N VAL A 15 8.43 9.17 9.70
CA VAL A 15 7.05 9.44 10.13
C VAL A 15 6.21 9.77 8.90
N SER A 16 4.95 9.33 8.91
CA SER A 16 3.95 9.67 7.90
C SER A 16 2.60 9.81 8.56
N TYR A 17 1.85 10.81 8.13
CA TYR A 17 0.45 11.07 8.51
C TYR A 17 -0.49 10.92 7.31
N LEU A 18 -0.01 10.27 6.24
CA LEU A 18 -0.71 10.25 4.95
C LEU A 18 -2.04 9.51 5.04
N ALA A 19 -2.12 8.43 5.83
CA ALA A 19 -3.39 7.72 6.02
C ALA A 19 -4.44 8.64 6.65
N GLU A 20 -4.09 9.34 7.72
CA GLU A 20 -4.98 10.25 8.45
C GLU A 20 -5.38 11.46 7.59
N ILE A 21 -4.47 11.98 6.77
CA ILE A 21 -4.77 13.06 5.84
C ILE A 21 -5.76 12.58 4.78
N LEU A 22 -5.56 11.40 4.19
CA LEU A 22 -6.45 10.84 3.17
C LEU A 22 -7.83 10.50 3.74
N ASP A 23 -7.87 9.96 4.95
CA ASP A 23 -9.12 9.61 5.65
C ASP A 23 -9.98 10.85 5.90
N ARG A 24 -9.34 11.96 6.28
CA ARG A 24 -10.03 13.25 6.50
C ARG A 24 -10.42 13.98 5.21
N ALA A 25 -9.67 13.81 4.14
CA ALA A 25 -9.84 14.56 2.89
C ALA A 25 -10.76 13.84 1.88
N GLY A 26 -10.90 12.53 1.99
CA GLY A 26 -11.62 11.68 1.04
C GLY A 26 -12.95 11.13 1.55
N THR A 27 -13.60 10.35 0.69
CA THR A 27 -14.84 9.61 1.03
C THR A 27 -14.60 8.12 1.25
N LEU A 28 -13.39 7.64 0.96
CA LEU A 28 -12.96 6.27 1.24
C LEU A 28 -12.18 6.25 2.55
N GLU A 29 -12.49 5.29 3.41
CA GLU A 29 -11.76 5.06 4.65
C GLU A 29 -10.30 4.77 4.35
N ALA A 30 -9.39 5.50 4.97
CA ALA A 30 -7.96 5.34 4.79
C ALA A 30 -7.26 4.98 6.10
N GLN A 31 -6.41 3.95 6.04
CA GLN A 31 -5.69 3.47 7.21
C GLN A 31 -4.25 3.07 6.87
N PRO A 32 -3.34 3.08 7.86
CA PRO A 32 -2.04 2.45 7.70
C PRO A 32 -2.23 0.95 7.42
N ALA A 33 -1.50 0.41 6.45
CA ALA A 33 -1.48 -1.02 6.17
C ALA A 33 -0.91 -1.78 7.36
N ARG A 34 -1.56 -2.87 7.81
CA ARG A 34 -1.08 -3.70 8.92
C ARG A 34 -0.64 -5.07 8.42
N ASN A 35 0.43 -5.59 9.01
CA ASN A 35 1.01 -6.86 8.60
C ASN A 35 0.05 -8.02 8.89
N GLY A 36 -0.24 -8.83 7.87
CA GLY A 36 -1.12 -10.01 7.94
C GLY A 36 -2.60 -9.69 7.83
N GLU A 37 -3.00 -8.42 7.82
CA GLU A 37 -4.40 -8.03 7.74
C GLU A 37 -4.94 -8.25 6.31
N THR A 38 -6.15 -8.77 6.21
CA THR A 38 -6.90 -8.85 4.96
C THR A 38 -7.43 -7.49 4.56
N PHE A 39 -7.49 -7.20 3.27
CA PHE A 39 -8.02 -5.92 2.78
C PHE A 39 -9.41 -6.06 2.19
N ARG A 40 -10.16 -4.95 2.18
CA ARG A 40 -11.51 -4.86 1.61
C ARG A 40 -11.61 -3.76 0.56
N THR A 41 -12.51 -3.95 -0.38
CA THR A 41 -12.83 -2.92 -1.39
C THR A 41 -13.40 -1.67 -0.74
N GLY A 42 -13.15 -0.51 -1.33
CA GLY A 42 -13.61 0.77 -0.81
C GLY A 42 -12.76 1.34 0.32
N CYS A 43 -11.57 0.79 0.56
CA CYS A 43 -10.60 1.28 1.53
C CYS A 43 -9.27 1.62 0.87
N ILE A 44 -8.55 2.57 1.49
CA ILE A 44 -7.20 2.97 1.14
C ILE A 44 -6.25 2.47 2.22
N TYR A 45 -5.19 1.78 1.80
CA TYR A 45 -4.15 1.25 2.68
C TYR A 45 -2.81 1.91 2.36
N VAL A 46 -2.27 2.64 3.33
CA VAL A 46 -1.03 3.39 3.16
C VAL A 46 0.14 2.61 3.74
N ALA A 47 1.21 2.43 2.96
CA ALA A 47 2.42 1.77 3.43
C ALA A 47 3.05 2.51 4.61
N GLN A 48 3.55 1.75 5.59
CA GLN A 48 4.18 2.31 6.79
C GLN A 48 5.66 2.68 6.55
N PRO A 49 6.17 3.74 7.20
CA PRO A 49 7.58 4.06 7.23
C PRO A 49 8.47 2.85 7.56
N GLY A 50 9.54 2.65 6.79
CA GLY A 50 10.54 1.61 7.08
C GLY A 50 10.13 0.18 6.75
N PHE A 51 8.97 -0.05 6.12
CA PHE A 51 8.53 -1.35 5.60
C PHE A 51 8.11 -1.25 4.14
N HIS A 52 8.44 -2.23 3.32
CA HIS A 52 7.77 -2.43 2.04
C HIS A 52 6.39 -3.04 2.28
N LEU A 53 5.40 -2.54 1.55
CA LEU A 53 4.06 -3.13 1.48
C LEU A 53 4.01 -4.07 0.29
N LEU A 54 3.61 -5.32 0.53
CA LEU A 54 3.40 -6.34 -0.48
C LEU A 54 1.98 -6.91 -0.34
N LEU A 55 1.47 -7.48 -1.42
CA LEU A 55 0.19 -8.20 -1.43
C LEU A 55 0.42 -9.68 -1.74
N HIS A 56 -0.30 -10.55 -1.03
CA HIS A 56 -0.27 -12.00 -1.25
C HIS A 56 -1.54 -12.63 -0.68
N ASP A 57 -2.23 -13.46 -1.47
CA ASP A 57 -3.38 -14.27 -1.04
C ASP A 57 -4.47 -13.50 -0.26
N GLY A 58 -4.73 -12.24 -0.62
CA GLY A 58 -5.74 -11.39 0.06
C GLY A 58 -5.23 -10.66 1.30
N HIS A 59 -3.95 -10.80 1.63
CA HIS A 59 -3.31 -10.19 2.79
C HIS A 59 -2.29 -9.12 2.41
N MET A 60 -2.16 -8.12 3.28
CA MET A 60 -1.07 -7.16 3.25
C MET A 60 0.13 -7.71 4.04
N MET A 61 1.31 -7.69 3.44
CA MET A 61 2.56 -8.11 4.08
C MET A 61 3.50 -6.93 4.21
N LEU A 62 3.92 -6.62 5.43
CA LEU A 62 4.92 -5.58 5.68
C LEU A 62 6.28 -6.24 5.89
N ARG A 63 7.29 -5.86 5.10
CA ARG A 63 8.62 -6.48 5.14
C ARG A 63 9.74 -5.45 5.22
N ARG A 64 10.77 -5.74 6.02
CA ARG A 64 12.01 -4.94 6.14
C ARG A 64 13.11 -5.40 5.18
N GLY A 65 12.73 -5.88 4.00
CA GLY A 65 13.69 -6.23 2.95
C GLY A 65 14.63 -5.06 2.59
N PRO A 66 15.69 -5.30 1.81
CA PRO A 66 16.60 -4.25 1.36
C PRO A 66 15.84 -3.06 0.77
N ARG A 67 16.39 -1.85 0.88
CA ARG A 67 15.83 -0.68 0.20
C ARG A 67 15.86 -0.93 -1.31
N GLU A 68 14.78 -0.59 -2.00
CA GLU A 68 14.72 -0.57 -3.46
C GLU A 68 14.76 0.89 -3.91
N ASN A 69 15.62 1.22 -4.88
CA ASN A 69 15.82 2.60 -5.33
C ASN A 69 16.13 3.58 -4.18
N LEU A 70 16.91 3.12 -3.21
CA LEU A 70 17.27 3.84 -1.97
C LEU A 70 16.08 4.16 -1.03
N ALA A 71 14.87 3.63 -1.32
CA ALA A 71 13.66 3.89 -0.56
C ALA A 71 13.11 2.65 0.16
N ARG A 72 12.45 2.89 1.30
CA ARG A 72 11.62 1.91 2.01
C ARG A 72 10.61 2.66 2.90
N PRO A 73 9.32 2.73 2.53
CA PRO A 73 8.67 2.00 1.44
C PRO A 73 9.10 2.47 0.03
N ALA A 74 9.04 1.55 -0.93
CA ALA A 74 9.26 1.77 -2.36
C ALA A 74 8.07 1.16 -3.13
N ILE A 75 7.75 1.71 -4.29
CA ILE A 75 6.59 1.27 -5.08
C ILE A 75 6.84 -0.07 -5.77
N ASP A 76 8.09 -0.40 -6.10
CA ASP A 76 8.46 -1.59 -6.87
C ASP A 76 8.01 -2.90 -6.19
N PRO A 77 8.19 -3.12 -4.86
CA PRO A 77 7.66 -4.32 -4.19
C PRO A 77 6.14 -4.41 -4.19
N LEU A 78 5.44 -3.27 -4.05
CA LEU A 78 3.99 -3.24 -4.10
C LEU A 78 3.51 -3.64 -5.49
N PHE A 79 4.03 -2.99 -6.53
CA PHE A 79 3.63 -3.27 -7.91
C PHE A 79 3.95 -4.70 -8.31
N ARG A 80 5.16 -5.19 -7.99
CA ARG A 80 5.58 -6.55 -8.31
C ARG A 80 4.68 -7.58 -7.64
N SER A 81 4.42 -7.44 -6.34
CA SER A 81 3.59 -8.40 -5.60
C SER A 81 2.11 -8.32 -5.98
N ALA A 82 1.59 -7.13 -6.27
CA ALA A 82 0.23 -6.96 -6.79
C ALA A 82 0.07 -7.64 -8.16
N ALA A 83 1.00 -7.39 -9.09
CA ALA A 83 0.98 -8.01 -10.42
C ALA A 83 1.08 -9.54 -10.33
N LEU A 84 1.93 -10.08 -9.45
CA LEU A 84 2.06 -11.52 -9.25
C LEU A 84 0.80 -12.15 -8.62
N SER A 85 0.14 -11.46 -7.70
CA SER A 85 -1.00 -12.01 -6.96
C SER A 85 -2.34 -11.82 -7.66
N TYR A 86 -2.50 -10.75 -8.45
CA TYR A 86 -3.80 -10.35 -9.02
C TYR A 86 -3.77 -10.12 -10.54
N GLY A 87 -2.59 -10.17 -11.18
CA GLY A 87 -2.46 -10.11 -12.63
C GLY A 87 -3.20 -8.93 -13.28
N ALA A 88 -4.03 -9.24 -14.27
CA ALA A 88 -4.79 -8.24 -15.04
C ALA A 88 -5.86 -7.49 -14.24
N SER A 89 -6.14 -7.88 -12.99
CA SER A 89 -7.09 -7.18 -12.11
C SER A 89 -6.46 -5.98 -11.39
N VAL A 90 -5.18 -5.68 -11.63
CA VAL A 90 -4.46 -4.56 -10.99
C VAL A 90 -4.37 -3.36 -11.94
N ILE A 91 -4.61 -2.17 -11.39
CA ILE A 91 -4.29 -0.90 -12.03
C ILE A 91 -3.11 -0.28 -11.30
N GLY A 92 -2.00 -0.07 -12.00
CA GLY A 92 -0.84 0.64 -11.48
C GLY A 92 -0.93 2.13 -11.80
N VAL A 93 -0.75 3.00 -10.80
CA VAL A 93 -0.71 4.45 -10.96
C VAL A 93 0.60 4.96 -10.35
N LEU A 94 1.41 5.67 -11.15
CA LEU A 94 2.64 6.33 -10.73
C LEU A 94 2.43 7.85 -10.85
N LEU A 95 2.78 8.60 -9.79
CA LEU A 95 2.58 10.05 -9.65
C LEU A 95 3.89 10.75 -9.30
#